data_AF-A0AAU4VY43-F1
#
_entry.id   AF-A0AAU4VY43-F1
#
_cell.length_a   1.000
_cell.length_b   1.000
_cell.length_c   1.000
_cell.angle_alpha   90.00
_cell.angle_beta   90.00
_cell.angle_gamma   90.00
#
_symmetry.space_group_name_H-M   'P 1'
#
loop_
_entity.id
_entity.type
_entity.pdbx_description
1 polymer ?
#
loop_
_entity_poly.entity_id
_entity_poly.type
_entity_poly.pdbx_seq_one_letter_code
_entity_poly.pdbx_strand_id
1 'polypeptide(L)'
;MAETTADPALRPLYLDYDHAYDLDADDPRIDGLARRIADATRERYGRDVLPAVDTGSEIPSLIQGTVNASSPAWQRLDTLIRAHLGV
;
A
#
# COMPACT_ATOMS: atom_id res chain seq x y z
N MET A 1 -15.30 8.62 -10.33
CA MET A 1 -14.94 9.77 -9.48
C MET A 1 -14.35 9.21 -8.20
N ALA A 2 -13.07 9.41 -7.94
CA ALA A 2 -12.38 8.83 -6.78
C ALA A 2 -12.69 9.67 -5.54
N GLU A 3 -13.73 9.29 -4.81
CA GLU A 3 -14.19 9.97 -3.59
C GLU A 3 -13.22 9.78 -2.40
N THR A 4 -12.16 9.00 -2.60
CA THR A 4 -11.12 8.69 -1.61
C THR A 4 -10.15 9.85 -1.37
N THR A 5 -10.10 10.87 -2.23
CA THR A 5 -9.19 12.03 -2.10
C THR A 5 -9.70 13.10 -1.11
N ALA A 6 -10.81 12.85 -0.41
CA ALA A 6 -11.45 13.82 0.49
C ALA A 6 -10.91 13.81 1.93
N ASP A 7 -10.16 12.79 2.34
CA ASP A 7 -9.53 12.73 3.67
C ASP A 7 -8.20 13.51 3.65
N PRO A 8 -8.10 14.72 4.23
CA PRO A 8 -6.87 15.50 4.23
C PRO A 8 -5.72 14.79 4.96
N ALA A 9 -6.04 13.89 5.89
CA ALA A 9 -5.08 13.06 6.59
C ALA A 9 -4.42 11.98 5.70
N LEU A 10 -5.09 11.54 4.62
CA LEU A 10 -4.57 10.53 3.69
C LEU A 10 -3.75 11.14 2.55
N ARG A 11 -3.92 12.42 2.24
CA ARG A 11 -3.12 13.12 1.21
C ARG A 11 -1.60 12.96 1.36
N PRO A 12 -0.99 13.19 2.53
CA PRO A 12 0.46 13.00 2.67
C PRO A 12 0.87 11.55 2.42
N LEU A 13 0.04 10.59 2.82
CA LEU A 13 0.30 9.16 2.60
C LEU A 13 0.29 8.80 1.11
N TYR A 14 -0.63 9.35 0.34
CA TYR A 14 -0.67 9.18 -1.12
C TYR A 14 0.55 9.79 -1.80
N LEU A 15 1.04 10.94 -1.35
CA LEU A 15 2.23 11.58 -1.90
C LEU A 15 3.51 10.80 -1.55
N ASP A 16 3.65 10.34 -0.30
CA ASP A 16 4.74 9.44 0.11
C ASP A 16 4.71 8.14 -0.73
N TYR A 17 3.53 7.58 -0.99
CA TYR A 17 3.37 6.38 -1.83
C TYR A 17 3.78 6.61 -3.29
N ASP A 18 3.35 7.72 -3.89
CA ASP A 18 3.74 8.10 -5.25
C ASP A 18 5.26 8.30 -5.35
N HIS A 19 5.84 9.00 -4.37
CA HIS A 19 7.28 9.23 -4.32
C HIS A 19 8.09 7.94 -4.12
N ALA A 20 7.50 6.90 -3.50
CA ALA A 20 8.16 5.61 -3.33
C ALA A 20 8.48 4.93 -4.66
N TYR A 21 7.83 5.32 -5.77
CA TYR A 21 8.12 4.79 -7.10
C TYR A 21 9.59 5.00 -7.50
N ASP A 22 10.13 6.18 -7.19
CA ASP A 22 11.47 6.64 -7.56
C ASP A 22 12.56 6.25 -6.54
N LEU A 23 12.15 5.74 -5.37
CA LEU A 23 13.09 5.33 -4.34
C LEU A 23 13.80 4.04 -4.70
N ASP A 24 15.00 3.85 -4.12
CA ASP A 24 15.66 2.56 -4.14
C ASP A 24 14.90 1.56 -3.25
N ALA A 25 14.86 0.30 -3.65
CA ALA A 25 14.13 -0.72 -2.90
C ALA A 25 14.69 -0.98 -1.50
N ASP A 26 15.95 -0.65 -1.19
CA ASP A 26 16.50 -0.75 0.16
C ASP A 26 16.44 0.56 0.95
N ASP A 27 15.79 1.60 0.42
CA ASP A 27 15.65 2.87 1.11
C ASP A 27 14.86 2.69 2.43
N PRO A 28 15.41 3.13 3.58
CA PRO A 28 14.77 2.95 4.89
C PRO A 28 13.42 3.68 5.02
N ARG A 29 13.12 4.66 4.15
CA ARG A 29 11.83 5.36 4.12
C ARG A 29 10.69 4.44 3.72
N ILE A 30 10.97 3.39 2.93
CA ILE A 30 9.96 2.40 2.49
C ILE A 30 9.39 1.68 3.71
N ASP A 31 10.24 1.30 4.67
CA ASP A 31 9.83 0.59 5.88
C ASP A 31 8.92 1.47 6.76
N GLY A 32 9.33 2.74 6.95
CA GLY A 32 8.53 3.72 7.69
C GLY A 32 7.21 4.06 7.00
N LEU A 33 7.15 4.03 5.67
CA LEU A 33 5.93 4.20 4.91
C LEU A 33 5.00 2.99 5.01
N ALA A 34 5.53 1.77 4.86
CA ALA A 34 4.77 0.53 5.01
C ALA A 34 4.06 0.45 6.36
N ARG A 35 4.78 0.81 7.43
CA ARG A 35 4.25 0.89 8.79
C ARG A 35 3.06 1.86 8.89
N ARG A 36 3.21 3.08 8.35
CA ARG A 36 2.17 4.13 8.36
C ARG A 36 0.93 3.69 7.59
N ILE A 37 1.10 3.05 6.43
CA ILE A 37 -0.02 2.55 5.61
C ILE A 37 -0.76 1.42 6.33
N ALA A 38 -0.03 0.48 6.93
CA ALA A 38 -0.64 -0.63 7.67
C ALA A 38 -1.41 -0.15 8.92
N ASP A 39 -0.88 0.85 9.62
CA ASP A 39 -1.57 1.46 10.78
C ASP A 39 -2.86 2.17 10.35
N ALA A 40 -2.80 3.02 9.33
CA ALA A 40 -3.97 3.70 8.77
C ALA A 40 -5.04 2.71 8.26
N THR A 41 -4.62 1.58 7.68
CA THR A 41 -5.52 0.51 7.23
C THR A 41 -6.21 -0.16 8.43
N ARG A 42 -5.48 -0.43 9.52
CA ARG A 42 -6.06 -0.98 10.75
C ARG A 42 -7.00 0.00 11.44
N GLU A 43 -6.67 1.29 11.47
CA GLU A 43 -7.53 2.32 12.02
C GLU A 43 -8.85 2.42 11.24
N ARG A 44 -8.77 2.33 9.90
CA ARG A 44 -9.94 2.46 9.02
C ARG A 44 -10.87 1.26 9.05
N TYR A 45 -10.32 0.04 9.08
CA TYR A 45 -11.09 -1.19 8.92
C TYR A 45 -11.20 -2.05 10.18
N GLY A 46 -10.48 -1.69 11.25
CA GLY A 46 -10.35 -2.52 12.43
C GLY A 46 -9.40 -3.71 12.22
N ARG A 47 -9.03 -4.38 13.33
CA ARG A 47 -8.05 -5.47 13.32
C ARG A 47 -8.56 -6.77 12.69
N ASP A 48 -9.88 -6.92 12.56
CA ASP A 48 -10.58 -8.17 12.21
C ASP A 48 -11.17 -8.18 10.80
N VAL A 49 -11.29 -7.01 10.16
CA VAL A 49 -11.94 -6.88 8.85
C VAL A 49 -10.99 -6.15 7.90
N LEU A 50 -9.77 -6.67 7.75
CA LEU A 50 -8.95 -6.21 6.64
C LEU A 50 -9.73 -6.47 5.35
N PRO A 51 -9.80 -5.49 4.42
CA PRO A 51 -10.41 -5.75 3.14
C PRO A 51 -9.65 -6.92 2.52
N ALA A 52 -10.33 -8.06 2.37
CA ALA A 52 -9.81 -9.12 1.54
C ALA A 52 -9.65 -8.49 0.16
N VAL A 53 -8.41 -8.28 -0.27
CA VAL A 53 -8.14 -8.14 -1.70
C VAL A 53 -8.75 -9.40 -2.29
N ASP A 54 -9.81 -9.24 -3.07
CA ASP A 54 -10.53 -10.36 -3.67
C ASP A 54 -9.55 -11.05 -4.63
N THR A 55 -8.78 -11.99 -4.08
CA THR A 55 -7.71 -12.73 -4.76
C THR A 55 -8.30 -13.71 -5.77
N GLY A 56 -9.62 -13.94 -5.74
CA GLY A 56 -10.36 -14.69 -6.75
C GLY A 56 -10.62 -13.90 -8.03
N SER A 57 -10.42 -12.58 -8.02
CA SER A 57 -10.61 -11.74 -9.19
C SER A 57 -9.27 -11.52 -9.92
N GLU A 58 -9.18 -11.96 -11.16
CA GLU A 58 -7.95 -11.91 -11.97
C GLU A 58 -7.47 -10.46 -12.21
N ILE A 59 -8.41 -9.52 -12.30
CA ILE A 59 -8.14 -8.12 -12.63
C ILE A 59 -7.35 -7.37 -11.52
N PRO A 60 -7.78 -7.33 -10.25
CA PRO A 60 -6.99 -6.68 -9.19
C PRO A 60 -5.62 -7.33 -8.98
N SER A 61 -5.51 -8.66 -9.15
CA SER A 61 -4.24 -9.38 -9.07
C SER A 61 -3.27 -8.98 -10.21
N LEU A 62 -3.78 -8.84 -11.43
CA LEU A 62 -3.00 -8.36 -12.58
C LEU A 62 -2.52 -6.91 -12.42
N ILE A 63 -3.39 -6.03 -11.91
CA ILE A 63 -3.03 -4.63 -11.64
C ILE A 63 -1.92 -4.58 -10.57
N GLN A 64 -2.08 -5.30 -9.45
CA GLN A 64 -1.07 -5.37 -8.40
C GLN A 64 0.26 -5.93 -8.92
N GLY A 65 0.21 -6.99 -9.72
CA GLY A 65 1.40 -7.58 -10.35
C GLY A 65 2.10 -6.59 -11.29
N THR A 66 1.34 -5.82 -12.07
CA THR A 66 1.89 -4.80 -12.98
C THR A 66 2.54 -3.64 -12.23
N VAL A 67 1.89 -3.15 -11.17
CA VAL A 67 2.42 -2.08 -10.30
C VAL A 67 3.71 -2.53 -9.63
N ASN A 68 3.72 -3.73 -9.04
CA ASN A 68 4.92 -4.29 -8.40
C ASN A 68 6.06 -4.51 -9.42
N ALA A 69 5.75 -4.94 -10.64
CA ALA A 69 6.75 -5.11 -11.70
C ALA A 69 7.30 -3.77 -12.23
N SER A 70 6.60 -2.66 -12.01
CA SER A 70 6.97 -1.34 -12.51
C SER A 70 7.99 -0.62 -11.61
N SER A 71 8.04 -0.95 -10.31
CA SER A 71 9.03 -0.41 -9.38
C SER A 71 9.40 -1.42 -8.29
N PRO A 72 10.69 -1.72 -8.11
CA PRO A 72 11.15 -2.64 -7.07
C PRO A 72 10.87 -2.10 -5.65
N ALA A 73 10.82 -0.77 -5.49
CA ALA A 73 10.44 -0.14 -4.23
C ALA A 73 8.95 -0.34 -3.90
N TRP A 74 8.06 -0.22 -4.89
CA TRP A 74 6.64 -0.54 -4.70
C TRP A 74 6.40 -2.03 -4.42
N GLN A 75 7.12 -2.94 -5.08
CA GLN A 75 7.05 -4.36 -4.76
C GLN A 75 7.44 -4.65 -3.31
N ARG A 76 8.51 -4.02 -2.82
CA ARG A 76 8.92 -4.17 -1.42
C ARG A 76 7.90 -3.56 -0.47
N LEU A 77 7.36 -2.39 -0.81
CA LEU A 77 6.34 -1.71 -0.02
C LEU A 77 5.09 -2.58 0.16
N ASP A 78 4.57 -3.18 -0.92
CA ASP A 78 3.43 -4.11 -0.87
C ASP A 78 3.74 -5.32 0.04
N THR A 79 4.93 -5.90 -0.09
CA THR A 79 5.36 -7.03 0.75
C THR A 79 5.38 -6.66 2.24
N LEU A 80 5.93 -5.49 2.58
CA LEU A 80 6.01 -5.02 3.96
C LEU A 80 4.64 -4.66 4.55
N ILE A 81 3.76 -4.06 3.75
CA ILE A 81 2.38 -3.77 4.17
C ILE A 81 1.64 -5.07 4.49
N ARG A 82 1.71 -6.08 3.61
CA ARG A 82 1.09 -7.40 3.84
C ARG A 82 1.64 -8.07 5.09
N ALA A 83 2.97 -8.08 5.25
CA ALA A 83 3.62 -8.62 6.44
C ALA A 83 3.17 -7.89 7.72
N HIS A 84 3.05 -6.56 7.66
CA HIS A 84 2.54 -5.80 8.78
C HIS A 84 1.08 -6.08 9.07
N LEU A 85 0.24 -6.33 8.07
CA LEU A 85 -1.18 -6.61 8.22
C LEU A 85 -1.46 -8.07 8.61
N GLY A 86 -0.52 -8.98 8.36
CA GLY A 86 -0.66 -10.41 8.66
C GLY A 86 -1.47 -11.17 7.62
N VAL A 87 -1.42 -10.73 6.36
CA VAL A 87 -2.15 -11.29 5.21
C VAL A 87 -1.22 -11.80 4.12
#